data_AF-Q4ZFR8-F1
#
_entry.id   AF-Q4ZFR8-F1
#
_cell.length_a   1.000
_cell.length_b   1.000
_cell.length_c   1.000
_cell.angle_alpha   90.00
_cell.angle_beta   90.00
_cell.angle_gamma   90.00
#
_symmetry.space_group_name_H-M   'P 1'
#
loop_
_entity.id
_entity.type
_entity.pdbx_description
1 polymer ?
#
loop_
_entity_poly.entity_id
_entity_poly.type
_entity_poly.pdbx_seq_one_letter_code
_entity_poly.pdbx_strand_id
1 'polypeptide(L)'
;MEKLDTARQRWRRFFKTIEVYEDCIYRAAGGDLGRVRSNARHYATPFSPRADESKYIRFNMDNDEDVRRMAAEISEGNRYYGINLTNIARDRAPTVEFRHFNGSLNEKQIQANIKMAAGIINAAEKARFRDTEDEIFKKRGNILKNTSRLGGTQTKKKMMEFLDLAFPRRKDKNAILNVFKKNEWR
;
A
#
# COMPACT_ATOMS: atom_id res chain seq x y z
N MET A 1 18.62 7.70 -21.33
CA MET A 1 17.39 7.05 -20.81
C MET A 1 17.12 7.64 -19.44
N GLU A 2 15.93 8.22 -19.20
CA GLU A 2 15.58 8.66 -17.83
C GLU A 2 15.44 7.43 -16.94
N LYS A 3 16.04 7.46 -15.74
CA LYS A 3 15.94 6.35 -14.80
C LYS A 3 14.47 6.13 -14.39
N LEU A 4 14.06 4.87 -14.24
CA LEU A 4 12.65 4.51 -14.02
C LEU A 4 12.09 5.03 -12.69
N ASP A 5 12.92 5.23 -11.66
CA ASP A 5 12.45 5.71 -10.35
C ASP A 5 13.42 6.57 -9.51
N THR A 6 14.70 6.66 -9.86
CA THR A 6 15.77 7.02 -8.89
C THR A 6 15.68 8.46 -8.36
N ALA A 7 15.12 9.41 -9.14
CA ALA A 7 14.81 10.76 -8.65
C ALA A 7 13.39 10.87 -8.06
N ARG A 8 12.47 9.99 -8.49
CA ARG A 8 11.05 10.08 -8.12
C ARG A 8 10.73 9.30 -6.86
N GLN A 9 11.52 8.30 -6.45
CA GLN A 9 11.40 7.56 -5.18
C GLN A 9 10.01 6.95 -4.96
N ARG A 10 9.32 6.52 -6.03
CA ARG A 10 7.96 5.99 -5.99
C ARG A 10 7.91 4.67 -5.21
N TRP A 11 8.86 3.76 -5.45
CA TRP A 11 8.94 2.50 -4.72
C TRP A 11 9.19 2.72 -3.23
N ARG A 12 10.04 3.69 -2.85
CA ARG A 12 10.23 4.05 -1.44
C ARG A 12 8.95 4.49 -0.78
N ARG A 13 8.17 5.36 -1.44
CA ARG A 13 6.89 5.82 -0.90
C ARG A 13 5.86 4.69 -0.84
N PHE A 14 5.85 3.80 -1.83
CA PHE A 14 5.01 2.62 -1.81
C PHE A 14 5.34 1.74 -0.60
N PHE A 15 6.61 1.34 -0.42
CA PHE A 15 7.02 0.52 0.72
C PHE A 15 6.77 1.24 2.05
N LYS A 16 7.06 2.54 2.16
CA LYS A 16 6.75 3.31 3.36
C LYS A 16 5.26 3.29 3.70
N THR A 17 4.39 3.34 2.68
CA THR A 17 2.94 3.24 2.87
C THR A 17 2.55 1.88 3.42
N ILE A 18 3.05 0.80 2.81
CA ILE A 18 2.74 -0.57 3.25
C ILE A 18 3.31 -0.85 4.65
N GLU A 19 4.58 -0.50 4.91
CA GLU A 19 5.25 -0.61 6.20
C GLU A 19 4.39 -0.06 7.36
N VAL A 20 3.79 1.11 7.16
CA VAL A 20 3.13 1.84 8.25
C VAL A 20 1.63 1.60 8.32
N TYR A 21 0.97 1.35 7.18
CA TYR A 21 -0.48 1.32 7.09
C TYR A 21 -1.06 -0.05 6.69
N GLU A 22 -0.26 -1.11 6.56
CA GLU A 22 -0.77 -2.43 6.17
C GLU A 22 -1.85 -2.96 7.14
N ASP A 23 -1.74 -2.71 8.44
CA ASP A 23 -2.82 -3.04 9.38
C ASP A 23 -4.14 -2.38 8.96
N CYS A 24 -4.11 -1.10 8.57
CA CYS A 24 -5.31 -0.40 8.08
C CYS A 24 -5.88 -1.08 6.84
N ILE A 25 -5.02 -1.61 5.96
CA ILE A 25 -5.45 -2.38 4.77
C ILE A 25 -6.12 -3.69 5.21
N TYR A 26 -5.54 -4.44 6.15
CA TYR A 26 -6.17 -5.64 6.69
C TYR A 26 -7.52 -5.36 7.35
N ARG A 27 -7.63 -4.28 8.11
CA ARG A 27 -8.90 -3.88 8.73
C ARG A 27 -9.94 -3.53 7.68
N ALA A 28 -9.55 -2.85 6.60
CA ALA A 28 -10.45 -2.59 5.48
C ALA A 28 -10.84 -3.85 4.71
N ALA A 29 -9.95 -4.84 4.65
CA ALA A 29 -10.11 -6.04 3.83
C ALA A 29 -11.29 -6.92 4.24
N GLY A 30 -11.76 -6.83 5.50
CA GLY A 30 -12.96 -7.53 5.96
C GLY A 30 -14.25 -7.02 5.31
N GLY A 31 -14.21 -5.82 4.70
CA GLY A 31 -15.26 -5.29 3.85
C GLY A 31 -16.59 -5.08 4.57
N ASP A 32 -17.68 -5.21 3.82
CA ASP A 32 -19.05 -5.03 4.29
C ASP A 32 -19.52 -6.13 5.27
N LEU A 33 -18.88 -7.30 5.22
CA LEU A 33 -19.11 -8.43 6.12
C LEU A 33 -18.53 -8.23 7.53
N GLY A 34 -17.69 -7.22 7.75
CA GLY A 34 -17.11 -6.95 9.07
C GLY A 34 -16.14 -8.03 9.58
N ARG A 35 -15.72 -8.96 8.71
CA ARG A 35 -14.87 -10.10 9.09
C ARG A 35 -13.80 -10.37 8.05
N VAL A 36 -12.55 -10.35 8.47
CA VAL A 36 -11.43 -10.86 7.66
C VAL A 36 -11.50 -12.39 7.63
N ARG A 37 -11.33 -13.00 6.46
CA ARG A 37 -11.34 -14.47 6.29
C ARG A 37 -10.33 -15.14 7.25
N SER A 38 -10.69 -16.28 7.83
CA SER A 38 -9.88 -16.99 8.85
C SER A 38 -8.46 -17.27 8.37
N ASN A 39 -8.30 -17.73 7.13
CA ASN A 39 -7.02 -18.04 6.52
C ASN A 39 -6.38 -16.87 5.76
N ALA A 40 -6.76 -15.62 6.06
CA ALA A 40 -6.26 -14.45 5.33
C ALA A 40 -4.74 -14.37 5.36
N ARG A 41 -4.14 -14.58 6.55
CA ARG A 41 -2.69 -14.49 6.74
C ARG A 41 -1.89 -15.63 6.08
N HIS A 42 -2.54 -16.72 5.64
CA HIS A 42 -1.90 -17.78 4.87
C HIS A 42 -1.74 -17.42 3.38
N TYR A 43 -2.69 -16.66 2.81
CA TYR A 43 -2.70 -16.32 1.38
C TYR A 43 -2.47 -14.83 1.09
N ALA A 44 -2.35 -14.04 2.16
CA ALA A 44 -1.98 -12.65 2.22
C ALA A 44 -1.28 -12.42 3.58
N THR A 45 -0.07 -12.95 3.73
CA THR A 45 0.82 -12.74 4.89
C THR A 45 1.28 -11.28 4.95
N PRO A 46 1.46 -10.67 6.13
CA PRO A 46 1.90 -9.27 6.21
C PRO A 46 3.20 -9.02 5.42
N PHE A 47 3.17 -8.01 4.55
CA PHE A 47 4.31 -7.54 3.77
C PHE A 47 5.05 -6.37 4.45
N SER A 48 4.48 -5.78 5.50
CA SER A 48 5.08 -4.67 6.25
C SER A 48 6.50 -4.93 6.75
N PRO A 49 6.91 -6.14 7.20
CA PRO A 49 8.32 -6.40 7.51
C PRO A 49 9.24 -6.27 6.29
N ARG A 50 8.82 -6.78 5.13
CA ARG A 50 9.56 -6.65 3.86
C ARG A 50 9.65 -5.21 3.38
N ALA A 51 8.54 -4.50 3.51
CA ALA A 51 8.49 -3.09 3.18
C ALA A 51 9.42 -2.25 4.08
N ASP A 52 9.61 -2.65 5.35
CA ASP A 52 10.58 -2.03 6.26
C ASP A 52 12.03 -2.32 5.83
N GLU A 53 12.34 -3.57 5.50
CA GLU A 53 13.66 -4.01 5.00
C GLU A 53 14.09 -3.23 3.77
N SER A 54 13.13 -2.80 2.94
CA SER A 54 13.38 -2.01 1.74
C SER A 54 14.35 -0.86 2.00
N LYS A 55 14.27 -0.18 3.15
CA LYS A 55 15.11 0.98 3.55
C LYS A 55 16.60 0.73 3.47
N TYR A 56 17.03 -0.52 3.67
CA TYR A 56 18.43 -0.93 3.70
C TYR A 56 18.93 -1.41 2.33
N ILE A 57 18.02 -1.60 1.36
CA ILE A 57 18.33 -2.07 0.02
C ILE A 57 18.54 -0.87 -0.90
N ARG A 58 19.56 -0.91 -1.78
CA ARG A 58 19.79 0.12 -2.79
C ARG A 58 18.99 -0.15 -4.07
N PHE A 59 18.23 0.83 -4.53
CA PHE A 59 17.45 0.76 -5.77
C PHE A 59 18.10 1.61 -6.87
N ASN A 60 18.76 0.97 -7.85
CA ASN A 60 19.36 1.69 -8.99
C ASN A 60 18.27 2.12 -10.00
N MET A 61 17.35 1.20 -10.33
CA MET A 61 16.16 1.44 -11.16
C MET A 61 16.49 2.05 -12.54
N ASP A 62 17.61 1.61 -13.12
CA ASP A 62 18.08 2.11 -14.41
C ASP A 62 17.42 1.39 -15.59
N ASN A 63 16.96 0.15 -15.38
CA ASN A 63 16.30 -0.69 -16.38
C ASN A 63 15.31 -1.67 -15.73
N ASP A 64 14.61 -2.46 -16.55
CA ASP A 64 13.64 -3.45 -16.07
C ASP A 64 14.29 -4.56 -15.22
N GLU A 65 15.55 -4.92 -15.49
CA GLU A 65 16.28 -5.90 -14.69
C GLU A 65 16.49 -5.42 -13.25
N ASP A 66 16.80 -4.14 -13.04
CA ASP A 66 16.89 -3.54 -11.71
C ASP A 66 15.55 -3.59 -10.96
N VAL A 67 14.44 -3.36 -11.67
CA VAL A 67 13.09 -3.46 -11.10
C VAL A 67 12.79 -4.90 -10.71
N ARG A 68 13.14 -5.87 -11.57
CA ARG A 68 12.98 -7.31 -11.28
C ARG A 68 13.83 -7.75 -10.10
N ARG A 69 15.08 -7.30 -10.01
CA ARG A 69 15.99 -7.59 -8.89
C ARG A 69 15.46 -7.03 -7.57
N MET A 70 15.00 -5.78 -7.56
CA MET A 70 14.36 -5.19 -6.38
C MET A 70 13.12 -6.00 -5.96
N ALA A 71 12.25 -6.35 -6.91
CA ALA A 71 11.05 -7.13 -6.61
C ALA A 71 11.40 -8.52 -6.05
N ALA A 72 12.42 -9.18 -6.61
CA ALA A 72 12.90 -10.48 -6.14
C ALA A 72 13.47 -10.41 -4.72
N GLU A 73 14.33 -9.42 -4.46
CA GLU A 73 14.99 -9.23 -3.18
C GLU A 73 13.99 -8.93 -2.06
N ILE A 74 13.05 -8.01 -2.28
CA ILE A 74 12.07 -7.63 -1.25
C ILE A 74 11.01 -8.71 -1.03
N SER A 75 10.58 -9.41 -2.10
CA SER A 75 9.56 -10.45 -1.96
C SER A 75 10.11 -11.80 -1.51
N GLU A 76 11.43 -12.01 -1.56
CA GLU A 76 12.09 -13.31 -1.42
C GLU A 76 11.38 -14.44 -2.18
N GLY A 77 10.84 -14.12 -3.36
CA GLY A 77 10.12 -15.09 -4.19
C GLY A 77 8.80 -15.62 -3.59
N ASN A 78 8.31 -15.07 -2.47
CA ASN A 78 7.09 -15.49 -1.82
C ASN A 78 5.86 -14.73 -2.36
N ARG A 79 5.00 -15.46 -3.08
CA ARG A 79 3.76 -14.92 -3.67
C ARG A 79 2.60 -14.74 -2.70
N TYR A 80 2.72 -15.25 -1.46
CA TYR A 80 1.63 -15.30 -0.49
C TYR A 80 1.57 -14.09 0.43
N TYR A 81 2.46 -13.12 0.27
CA TYR A 81 2.34 -11.83 0.94
C TYR A 81 1.09 -11.06 0.50
N GLY A 82 0.60 -10.15 1.35
CA GLY A 82 -0.51 -9.26 1.02
C GLY A 82 -0.20 -8.36 -0.18
N ILE A 83 1.06 -8.03 -0.39
CA ILE A 83 1.58 -7.46 -1.65
C ILE A 83 2.40 -8.52 -2.36
N ASN A 84 1.97 -8.92 -3.55
CA ASN A 84 2.72 -9.86 -4.38
C ASN A 84 3.48 -9.12 -5.48
N LEU A 85 4.80 -9.18 -5.42
CA LEU A 85 5.72 -8.66 -6.43
C LEU A 85 6.35 -9.77 -7.29
N THR A 86 6.01 -11.04 -7.06
CA THR A 86 6.62 -12.17 -7.79
C THR A 86 6.29 -12.15 -9.28
N ASN A 87 5.18 -11.52 -9.70
CA ASN A 87 4.87 -11.33 -11.12
C ASN A 87 5.94 -10.46 -11.81
N ILE A 88 6.42 -9.42 -11.12
CA ILE A 88 7.52 -8.58 -11.59
C ILE A 88 8.82 -9.38 -11.52
N ALA A 89 9.14 -9.95 -10.35
CA ALA A 89 10.40 -10.66 -10.12
C ALA A 89 10.66 -11.80 -11.11
N ARG A 90 9.62 -12.50 -11.56
CA ARG A 90 9.69 -13.64 -12.49
C ARG A 90 9.37 -13.26 -13.94
N ASP A 91 9.32 -11.97 -14.25
CA ASP A 91 9.03 -11.45 -15.60
C ASP A 91 7.71 -11.98 -16.19
N ARG A 92 6.74 -12.29 -15.33
CA ARG A 92 5.44 -12.81 -15.75
C ARG A 92 4.50 -11.68 -16.18
N ALA A 93 4.49 -10.59 -15.41
CA ALA A 93 3.70 -9.39 -15.69
C ALA A 93 4.19 -8.19 -14.85
N PRO A 94 4.14 -6.96 -15.38
CA PRO A 94 4.56 -5.75 -14.68
C PRO A 94 3.48 -5.25 -13.68
N THR A 95 3.08 -6.11 -12.73
CA THR A 95 1.94 -5.85 -11.83
C THR A 95 2.32 -5.90 -10.36
N VAL A 96 1.84 -4.93 -9.58
CA VAL A 96 1.77 -5.02 -8.11
C VAL A 96 0.40 -5.59 -7.72
N GLU A 97 0.37 -6.80 -7.18
CA GLU A 97 -0.88 -7.48 -6.84
C GLU A 97 -1.22 -7.33 -5.35
N PHE A 98 -2.38 -6.74 -5.07
CA PHE A 98 -2.95 -6.63 -3.71
C PHE A 98 -3.80 -7.86 -3.40
N ARG A 99 -3.45 -8.58 -2.34
CA ARG A 99 -4.05 -9.87 -1.97
C ARG A 99 -4.83 -9.83 -0.65
N HIS A 100 -4.84 -8.68 0.01
CA HIS A 100 -5.49 -8.49 1.31
C HIS A 100 -7.01 -8.68 1.24
N PHE A 101 -7.64 -8.15 0.20
CA PHE A 101 -9.09 -7.97 0.16
C PHE A 101 -9.87 -9.29 0.12
N ASN A 102 -10.94 -9.38 0.90
CA ASN A 102 -11.93 -10.43 0.74
C ASN A 102 -12.62 -10.30 -0.63
N GLY A 103 -13.00 -11.44 -1.21
CA GLY A 103 -13.97 -11.47 -2.30
C GLY A 103 -15.31 -10.92 -1.81
N SER A 104 -16.01 -10.18 -2.67
CA SER A 104 -17.33 -9.63 -2.41
C SER A 104 -18.15 -9.65 -3.70
N LEU A 105 -19.47 -9.84 -3.56
CA LEU A 105 -20.43 -9.65 -4.65
C LEU A 105 -21.08 -8.25 -4.61
N ASN A 106 -20.77 -7.46 -3.58
CA ASN A 106 -21.26 -6.10 -3.43
C ASN A 106 -20.40 -5.15 -4.27
N GLU A 107 -20.97 -4.60 -5.34
CA GLU A 107 -20.30 -3.68 -6.26
C GLU A 107 -19.63 -2.49 -5.53
N LYS A 108 -20.25 -1.96 -4.47
CA LYS A 108 -19.71 -0.82 -3.72
C LYS A 108 -18.45 -1.22 -2.95
N GLN A 109 -18.41 -2.43 -2.41
CA GLN A 109 -17.24 -2.97 -1.73
C GLN A 109 -16.11 -3.28 -2.73
N ILE A 110 -16.45 -3.85 -3.89
CA ILE A 110 -15.47 -4.09 -4.97
C ILE A 110 -14.84 -2.76 -5.42
N GLN A 111 -15.66 -1.75 -5.70
CA GLN A 111 -15.18 -0.41 -6.06
C GLN A 111 -14.32 0.21 -4.96
N ALA A 112 -14.70 0.05 -3.69
CA ALA A 112 -13.95 0.57 -2.56
C ALA A 112 -12.54 -0.07 -2.46
N ASN A 113 -12.44 -1.39 -2.66
CA ASN A 113 -11.17 -2.11 -2.70
C ASN A 113 -10.27 -1.62 -3.85
N ILE A 114 -10.84 -1.49 -5.06
CA ILE A 114 -10.13 -0.98 -6.25
C ILE A 114 -9.61 0.44 -6.00
N LYS A 115 -10.47 1.33 -5.48
CA LYS A 115 -10.09 2.72 -5.17
C LYS A 115 -9.01 2.80 -4.10
N MET A 116 -9.02 1.88 -3.14
CA MET A 116 -7.96 1.79 -2.11
C MET A 116 -6.61 1.44 -2.74
N ALA A 117 -6.55 0.37 -3.54
CA ALA A 117 -5.33 -0.04 -4.22
C ALA A 117 -4.81 1.05 -5.16
N ALA A 118 -5.69 1.61 -5.99
CA ALA A 118 -5.34 2.72 -6.89
C ALA A 118 -4.88 3.97 -6.11
N GLY A 119 -5.52 4.27 -4.98
CA GLY A 119 -5.17 5.36 -4.09
C GLY A 119 -3.76 5.24 -3.50
N ILE A 120 -3.38 4.04 -3.07
CA ILE A 120 -2.03 3.73 -2.57
C ILE A 120 -0.99 3.92 -3.68
N ILE A 121 -1.24 3.39 -4.89
CA ILE A 121 -0.33 3.55 -6.03
C ILE A 121 -0.22 5.03 -6.43
N ASN A 122 -1.33 5.76 -6.46
CA ASN A 122 -1.34 7.19 -6.78
C ASN A 122 -0.58 8.03 -5.74
N ALA A 123 -0.71 7.70 -4.45
CA ALA A 123 0.08 8.34 -3.40
C ALA A 123 1.58 8.02 -3.57
N ALA A 124 1.94 6.77 -3.86
CA ALA A 124 3.33 6.40 -4.13
C ALA A 124 3.89 7.17 -5.34
N GLU A 125 3.10 7.36 -6.39
CA GLU A 125 3.52 8.08 -7.58
C GLU A 125 3.71 9.59 -7.34
N LYS A 126 2.74 10.24 -6.68
CA LYS A 126 2.58 11.70 -6.69
C LYS A 126 2.85 12.40 -5.37
N ALA A 127 2.77 11.74 -4.22
CA ALA A 127 2.91 12.38 -2.91
C ALA A 127 4.36 12.84 -2.67
N ARG A 128 4.65 14.12 -2.91
CA ARG A 128 5.98 14.73 -2.74
C ARG A 128 5.90 15.89 -1.78
N PHE A 129 6.94 16.15 -1.00
CA PHE A 129 6.92 17.23 0.01
C PHE A 129 7.75 18.46 -0.38
N ARG A 130 8.69 18.34 -1.34
CA ARG A 130 9.57 19.43 -1.80
C ARG A 130 9.33 19.87 -3.25
N ASP A 131 8.83 18.97 -4.11
CA ASP A 131 8.80 19.18 -5.58
C ASP A 131 7.40 18.98 -6.18
N THR A 132 6.37 19.60 -5.58
CA THR A 132 5.00 19.61 -6.11
C THR A 132 4.30 20.91 -5.71
N GLU A 133 3.64 21.55 -6.67
CA GLU A 133 2.77 22.72 -6.44
C GLU A 133 1.35 22.30 -6.00
N ASP A 134 0.98 21.05 -6.25
CA ASP A 134 -0.30 20.51 -5.79
C ASP A 134 -0.27 20.30 -4.26
N GLU A 135 -0.99 21.17 -3.55
CA GLU A 135 -1.09 21.17 -2.09
C GLU A 135 -1.70 19.88 -1.52
N ILE A 136 -2.53 19.16 -2.27
CA ILE A 136 -3.06 17.85 -1.85
C ILE A 136 -1.92 16.83 -1.82
N PHE A 137 -1.12 16.76 -2.89
CA PHE A 137 0.02 15.85 -2.94
C PHE A 137 1.14 16.25 -1.98
N LYS A 138 1.30 17.55 -1.71
CA LYS A 138 2.21 18.08 -0.70
C LYS A 138 1.83 17.65 0.71
N LYS A 139 0.55 17.78 1.07
CA LYS A 139 0.01 17.28 2.34
C LYS A 139 0.27 15.78 2.51
N ARG A 140 0.02 14.98 1.46
CA ARG A 140 0.29 13.53 1.47
C ARG A 140 1.77 13.21 1.61
N GLY A 141 2.63 13.95 0.92
CA GLY A 141 4.08 13.81 1.06
C GLY A 141 4.54 14.07 2.49
N ASN A 142 3.96 15.09 3.14
CA ASN A 142 4.22 15.38 4.55
C ASN A 142 3.73 14.28 5.50
N ILE A 143 2.57 13.66 5.24
CA ILE A 143 2.11 12.49 6.01
C ILE A 143 3.14 11.37 5.91
N LEU A 144 3.59 11.01 4.71
CA LEU A 144 4.59 9.94 4.51
C LEU A 144 5.94 10.25 5.16
N LYS A 145 6.37 11.52 5.13
CA LYS A 145 7.62 11.96 5.76
C LYS A 145 7.57 11.83 7.28
N ASN A 146 6.45 12.22 7.90
CA ASN A 146 6.33 12.34 9.35
C ASN A 146 5.77 11.08 10.03
N THR A 147 5.34 10.09 9.25
CA THR A 147 4.75 8.86 9.78
C THR A 147 5.80 7.80 10.10
N SER A 148 5.65 7.14 11.24
CA SER A 148 6.47 6.02 11.67
C SER A 148 5.63 4.95 12.37
N ARG A 149 6.22 3.77 12.55
CA ARG A 149 5.63 2.68 13.37
C ARG A 149 5.75 2.95 14.88
N LEU A 150 6.60 3.91 15.29
CA LEU A 150 6.77 4.31 16.68
C LEU A 150 5.45 4.94 17.17
N GLY A 151 4.83 4.31 18.17
CA GLY A 151 3.48 4.66 18.65
C GLY A 151 2.36 3.74 18.16
N GLY A 152 2.69 2.67 17.43
CA GLY A 152 1.75 1.64 17.01
C GLY A 152 1.05 1.92 15.68
N THR A 153 0.70 0.84 14.98
CA THR A 153 0.07 0.85 13.65
C THR A 153 -1.45 0.71 13.71
N GLN A 154 -1.98 0.11 14.79
CA GLN A 154 -3.40 -0.16 15.00
C GLN A 154 -4.12 0.97 15.77
N THR A 155 -4.00 2.21 15.31
CA THR A 155 -4.60 3.39 15.99
C THR A 155 -5.62 4.13 15.12
N LYS A 156 -6.55 4.86 15.76
CA LYS A 156 -7.48 5.76 15.04
C LYS A 156 -6.74 6.81 14.23
N LYS A 157 -5.65 7.35 14.76
CA LYS A 157 -4.78 8.31 14.06
C LYS A 157 -4.23 7.70 12.76
N LYS A 158 -3.69 6.48 12.80
CA LYS A 158 -3.15 5.79 11.62
C LYS A 158 -4.22 5.52 10.57
N MET A 159 -5.43 5.13 10.98
CA MET A 159 -6.55 4.99 10.04
C MET A 159 -6.88 6.30 9.33
N MET A 160 -6.94 7.42 10.06
CA MET A 160 -7.24 8.72 9.46
C MET A 160 -6.12 9.20 8.53
N GLU A 161 -4.86 9.03 8.94
CA GLU A 161 -3.70 9.33 8.08
C GLU A 161 -3.73 8.50 6.79
N PHE A 162 -4.02 7.20 6.89
CA PHE A 162 -4.13 6.31 5.74
C PHE A 162 -5.26 6.76 4.79
N LEU A 163 -6.42 7.16 5.32
CA LEU A 163 -7.51 7.66 4.50
C LEU A 163 -7.14 8.96 3.78
N ASP A 164 -6.45 9.88 4.47
CA ASP A 164 -5.97 11.14 3.88
C ASP A 164 -4.91 10.89 2.80
N LEU A 165 -4.09 9.86 2.98
CA LEU A 165 -3.08 9.44 2.03
C LEU A 165 -3.68 8.80 0.77
N ALA A 166 -4.53 7.78 0.93
CA ALA A 166 -5.02 6.97 -0.19
C ALA A 166 -6.21 7.59 -0.93
N PHE A 167 -7.06 8.37 -0.27
CA PHE A 167 -8.31 8.84 -0.87
C PHE A 167 -8.33 10.34 -1.09
N PRO A 168 -8.44 10.82 -2.35
CA PRO A 168 -8.51 12.26 -2.63
C PRO A 168 -9.89 12.83 -2.32
N ARG A 169 -10.95 12.05 -2.53
CA ARG A 169 -12.34 12.50 -2.42
C ARG A 169 -12.93 12.12 -1.08
N ARG A 170 -13.63 13.06 -0.45
CA ARG A 170 -14.35 12.83 0.82
C ARG A 170 -15.38 11.69 0.73
N LYS A 171 -16.07 11.55 -0.41
CA LYS A 171 -17.05 10.47 -0.64
C LYS A 171 -16.41 9.09 -0.53
N ASP A 172 -15.20 8.90 -1.07
CA ASP A 172 -14.51 7.62 -1.03
C ASP A 172 -14.00 7.31 0.39
N LYS A 173 -13.56 8.34 1.14
CA LYS A 173 -13.21 8.20 2.56
C LYS A 173 -14.40 7.69 3.39
N ASN A 174 -15.59 8.23 3.16
CA ASN A 174 -16.80 7.84 3.90
C ASN A 174 -17.15 6.36 3.71
N ALA A 175 -16.96 5.83 2.50
CA ALA A 175 -17.20 4.41 2.23
C ALA A 175 -16.27 3.52 3.07
N ILE A 176 -14.97 3.84 3.13
CA ILE A 176 -14.00 3.07 3.93
C ILE A 176 -14.18 3.29 5.43
N LEU A 177 -14.54 4.50 5.87
CA LEU A 177 -14.83 4.76 7.28
C LEU A 177 -15.94 3.85 7.81
N ASN A 178 -16.98 3.60 7.02
CA ASN A 178 -18.03 2.66 7.40
C ASN A 178 -17.51 1.22 7.49
N VAL A 179 -16.58 0.82 6.62
CA VAL A 179 -15.90 -0.47 6.71
C VAL A 179 -15.05 -0.55 7.99
N PHE A 180 -14.26 0.48 8.31
CA PHE A 180 -13.46 0.51 9.54
C PHE A 180 -14.30 0.44 10.81
N LYS A 181 -15.50 1.02 10.84
CA LYS A 181 -16.42 0.90 11.98
C LYS A 181 -16.93 -0.53 12.19
N LYS A 182 -17.07 -1.30 11.10
CA LYS A 182 -17.58 -2.69 11.13
C LYS A 182 -16.51 -3.73 11.41
N ASN A 183 -15.25 -3.40 11.17
CA ASN A 183 -14.13 -4.32 11.29
C ASN A 183 -13.26 -3.95 12.49
N GLU A 184 -12.84 -4.94 13.26
CA GLU A 184 -11.89 -4.77 14.37
C GLU A 184 -10.46 -5.11 13.96
N TRP A 185 -9.49 -4.65 14.75
CA TRP A 185 -8.11 -5.11 14.62
C TRP A 185 -8.03 -6.58 15.04
N ARG A 186 -7.17 -7.36 14.39
CA ARG A 186 -6.88 -8.76 14.73
C ARG A 186 -5.38 -8.99 14.82
#